data_AF-A0A5K0X157-F1
#
_entry.id   AF-A0A5K0X157-F1
#
_cell.length_a   1.000
_cell.length_b   1.000
_cell.length_c   1.000
_cell.angle_alpha   90.00
_cell.angle_beta   90.00
_cell.angle_gamma   90.00
#
_symmetry.space_group_name_H-M   'P 1'
#
loop_
_entity.id
_entity.type
_entity.pdbx_description
1 polymer ?
#
loop_
_entity_poly.entity_id
_entity_poly.type
_entity_poly.pdbx_seq_one_letter_code
_entity_poly.pdbx_strand_id
1 'polypeptide(L)'
;MHILDLRTIPEALPFFVTPKAVDENSALLQQLPHWAPCSITQALEFLTPPFKGHPRVMAYVLRVLESYPPERVTFFMPQLVQALRYDEG
;
A
#
# COMPACT_ATOMS: atom_id res chain seq x y z
N MET A 1 5.94 22.66 6.33
CA MET A 1 4.88 22.16 7.24
C MET A 1 3.63 21.90 6.41
N HIS A 2 3.61 20.83 5.60
CA HIS A 2 2.46 20.50 4.72
C HIS A 2 2.33 18.98 4.48
N ILE A 3 3.45 18.24 4.44
CA ILE A 3 3.44 16.78 4.27
C ILE A 3 2.88 16.03 5.49
N LEU A 4 2.90 16.62 6.69
CA LEU A 4 2.38 15.97 7.89
C LEU A 4 0.85 15.91 7.89
N ASP A 5 0.18 16.96 7.40
CA ASP A 5 -1.29 17.02 7.31
C ASP A 5 -1.83 16.12 6.19
N LEU A 6 -1.03 15.89 5.14
CA LEU A 6 -1.42 14.99 4.05
C LEU A 6 -1.41 13.51 4.46
N ARG A 7 -0.61 13.13 5.46
CA ARG A 7 -0.54 11.74 5.94
C ARG A 7 -1.85 11.27 6.54
N THR A 8 -2.68 12.19 7.06
CA THR A 8 -3.99 11.82 7.64
C THR A 8 -5.07 11.63 6.58
N ILE A 9 -4.76 11.92 5.29
CA ILE A 9 -5.69 11.85 4.17
C ILE A 9 -5.36 10.61 3.33
N PRO A 10 -6.07 9.48 3.51
CA PRO A 10 -5.82 8.27 2.72
C PRO A 10 -6.12 8.47 1.22
N GLU A 11 -6.97 9.41 0.85
CA GLU A 11 -7.32 9.74 -0.54
C GLU A 11 -6.15 10.38 -1.30
N ALA A 12 -5.19 10.99 -0.60
CA ALA A 12 -4.00 11.56 -1.21
C ALA A 12 -2.93 10.50 -1.53
N LEU A 13 -3.08 9.29 -0.99
CA LEU A 13 -2.10 8.21 -1.11
C LEU A 13 -1.80 7.79 -2.56
N PRO A 14 -2.77 7.65 -3.48
CA PRO A 14 -2.49 7.29 -4.88
C PRO A 14 -1.70 8.36 -5.65
N PHE A 15 -1.77 9.62 -5.23
CA PHE A 15 -0.95 10.70 -5.79
C PHE A 15 0.48 10.67 -5.25
N PHE A 16 0.67 10.08 -4.08
CA PHE A 16 1.96 9.97 -3.41
C PHE A 16 2.71 8.69 -3.82
N VAL A 17 1.99 7.56 -3.88
CA VAL A 17 2.49 6.26 -4.33
C VAL A 17 2.15 6.10 -5.80
N THR A 18 3.07 6.55 -6.65
CA THR A 18 2.95 6.41 -8.11
C THR A 18 3.98 5.39 -8.62
N PRO A 19 3.75 4.74 -9.76
CA PRO A 19 4.72 3.78 -10.33
C PRO A 19 6.09 4.41 -10.53
N LYS A 20 6.12 5.68 -10.97
CA LYS A 20 7.35 6.46 -11.10
C LYS A 20 8.07 6.65 -9.76
N ALA A 21 7.35 7.00 -8.70
CA ALA A 21 7.95 7.16 -7.37
C ALA A 21 8.50 5.84 -6.80
N VAL A 22 7.88 4.72 -7.17
CA VAL A 22 8.35 3.37 -6.83
C VAL A 22 9.62 3.01 -7.60
N ASP A 23 9.62 3.21 -8.92
CA ASP A 23 10.77 2.96 -9.81
C ASP A 23 11.99 3.79 -9.40
N GLU A 24 11.78 5.07 -9.06
CA GLU A 24 12.83 5.98 -8.60
C GLU A 24 13.24 5.79 -7.13
N ASN A 25 12.63 4.85 -6.39
CA ASN A 25 12.79 4.67 -4.93
C ASN A 25 12.74 6.01 -4.18
N SER A 26 11.72 6.81 -4.48
CA SER A 26 11.61 8.18 -3.99
C SER A 26 11.69 8.25 -2.47
N ALA A 27 12.39 9.27 -1.95
CA ALA A 27 12.46 9.54 -0.51
C ALA A 27 11.07 9.81 0.11
N LEU A 28 10.09 10.19 -0.72
CA LEU A 28 8.69 10.33 -0.33
C LEU A 28 8.15 9.04 0.29
N LEU A 29 8.47 7.87 -0.29
CA LEU A 29 7.99 6.57 0.20
C LEU A 29 8.44 6.25 1.63
N GLN A 30 9.45 6.94 2.17
CA GLN A 30 9.84 6.83 3.58
C GLN A 30 8.75 7.30 4.54
N GLN A 31 7.78 8.08 4.06
CA GLN A 31 6.67 8.58 4.87
C GLN A 31 5.49 7.60 4.94
N LEU A 32 5.49 6.53 4.12
CA LEU A 32 4.43 5.52 4.11
C LEU A 32 4.14 4.87 5.47
N PRO A 33 5.14 4.49 6.29
CA PRO A 33 4.89 3.91 7.62
C PRO A 33 4.13 4.86 8.57
N HIS A 34 4.11 6.15 8.26
CA HIS A 34 3.43 7.18 9.04
C HIS A 34 2.12 7.64 8.39
N TRP A 35 1.77 7.14 7.20
CA TRP A 35 0.52 7.48 6.52
C TRP A 35 -0.66 6.82 7.21
N ALA A 36 -1.84 7.43 7.15
CA ALA A 36 -3.08 6.82 7.62
C ALA A 36 -3.38 5.55 6.81
N PRO A 37 -3.92 4.50 7.44
CA PRO A 37 -4.26 3.28 6.71
C PRO A 37 -5.35 3.56 5.68
N CYS A 38 -5.15 3.07 4.45
CA CYS A 38 -6.14 3.14 3.39
C CYS A 38 -7.13 1.96 3.46
N SER A 39 -8.07 1.93 2.53
CA SER A 39 -9.00 0.80 2.36
C SER A 39 -8.28 -0.49 1.94
N ILE A 40 -8.83 -1.66 2.27
CA ILE A 40 -8.28 -2.97 1.82
C ILE A 40 -8.22 -3.04 0.29
N THR A 41 -9.21 -2.49 -0.41
CA THR A 41 -9.24 -2.47 -1.88
C THR A 41 -8.08 -1.67 -2.46
N GLN A 42 -7.76 -0.49 -1.92
CA GLN A 42 -6.58 0.26 -2.33
C GLN A 42 -5.27 -0.46 -1.95
N ALA A 43 -5.23 -1.13 -0.80
CA ALA A 43 -4.07 -1.93 -0.41
C ALA A 43 -3.82 -3.09 -1.40
N LEU A 44 -4.88 -3.71 -1.92
CA LEU A 44 -4.80 -4.73 -2.97
C LEU A 44 -4.29 -4.16 -4.29
N GLU A 45 -4.65 -2.91 -4.66
CA GLU A 45 -4.11 -2.26 -5.86
C GLU A 45 -2.59 -2.09 -5.78
N PHE A 46 -2.03 -1.83 -4.60
CA PHE A 46 -0.58 -1.75 -4.42
C PHE A 46 0.14 -3.12 -4.50
N LEU A 47 -0.60 -4.24 -4.51
CA LEU A 47 -0.05 -5.56 -4.79
C LEU A 47 -0.01 -5.86 -6.30
N THR A 48 -0.38 -4.92 -7.17
CA THR A 48 -0.27 -5.07 -8.62
C THR A 48 1.17 -4.80 -9.11
N PRO A 49 1.58 -5.34 -10.29
CA PRO A 49 2.95 -5.22 -10.81
C PRO A 49 3.60 -3.82 -10.77
N PRO A 50 2.92 -2.70 -11.04
CA PRO A 50 3.57 -1.38 -11.01
C PRO A 50 4.03 -0.90 -9.63
N PHE A 51 3.59 -1.53 -8.54
CA PHE A 51 3.91 -1.15 -7.16
C PHE A 51 4.54 -2.29 -6.36
N LYS A 52 4.19 -3.52 -6.73
CA LYS A 52 4.67 -4.75 -6.13
C LYS A 52 6.20 -4.83 -6.23
N GLY A 53 6.83 -5.37 -5.18
CA GLY A 53 8.29 -5.55 -5.10
C GLY A 53 9.01 -4.45 -4.31
N HIS A 54 8.42 -3.26 -4.15
CA HIS A 54 9.05 -2.21 -3.37
C HIS A 54 8.85 -2.42 -1.86
N PRO A 55 9.93 -2.56 -1.06
CA PRO A 55 9.83 -3.00 0.34
C PRO A 55 8.99 -2.07 1.22
N ARG A 56 9.05 -0.75 0.97
CA ARG A 56 8.23 0.23 1.74
C ARG A 56 6.75 0.16 1.40
N VAL A 57 6.40 -0.16 0.16
CA VAL A 57 4.99 -0.27 -0.26
C VAL A 57 4.41 -1.56 0.31
N MET A 58 5.16 -2.67 0.25
CA MET A 58 4.73 -3.94 0.82
C MET A 58 4.55 -3.85 2.34
N ALA A 59 5.50 -3.23 3.05
CA ALA A 59 5.38 -3.00 4.49
C ALA A 59 4.14 -2.16 4.85
N TYR A 60 3.83 -1.15 4.04
CA TYR A 60 2.62 -0.35 4.23
C TYR A 60 1.35 -1.17 4.02
N VAL A 61 1.27 -1.96 2.94
CA VAL A 61 0.13 -2.84 2.65
C VAL A 61 -0.11 -3.81 3.80
N LEU A 62 0.94 -4.49 4.28
CA LEU A 62 0.85 -5.42 5.41
C LEU A 62 0.31 -4.73 6.67
N ARG A 63 0.87 -3.56 7.02
CA ARG A 63 0.39 -2.76 8.16
C ARG A 63 -1.08 -2.37 8.02
N VAL A 64 -1.52 -2.01 6.81
CA VAL A 64 -2.93 -1.70 6.55
C VAL A 64 -3.81 -2.93 6.79
N LEU A 65 -3.43 -4.10 6.29
CA LEU A 65 -4.17 -5.34 6.49
C LEU A 65 -4.24 -5.73 7.98
N GLU A 66 -3.12 -5.61 8.71
CA GLU A 66 -3.05 -5.87 10.16
C GLU A 66 -3.93 -4.92 10.98
N SER A 67 -4.23 -3.73 10.47
CA SER A 67 -5.11 -2.77 11.15
C SER A 67 -6.60 -3.15 11.08
N TYR A 68 -6.98 -4.10 10.21
CA TYR A 68 -8.35 -4.57 10.07
C TYR A 68 -8.59 -5.85 10.90
N PRO A 69 -9.84 -6.05 11.38
CA PRO A 69 -10.19 -7.27 12.09
C PRO A 69 -10.00 -8.51 11.18
N PRO A 70 -9.53 -9.65 11.74
CA PRO A 70 -9.21 -10.85 10.97
C PRO A 70 -10.34 -11.31 10.04
N GLU A 71 -11.59 -11.23 10.47
CA GLU A 71 -12.76 -11.66 9.71
C GLU A 71 -12.89 -10.88 8.39
N ARG A 72 -12.55 -9.58 8.43
CA ARG A 72 -12.56 -8.73 7.24
C ARG A 72 -11.40 -9.07 6.31
N VAL A 73 -10.22 -9.37 6.85
CA VAL A 73 -9.07 -9.80 6.05
C VAL A 73 -9.34 -11.16 5.40
N THR A 74 -9.93 -12.11 6.13
CA THR A 74 -10.31 -13.43 5.63
C THR A 74 -11.30 -13.35 4.47
N PHE A 75 -12.23 -12.39 4.49
CA PHE A 75 -13.13 -12.15 3.36
C PHE A 75 -12.39 -11.80 2.06
N PHE A 76 -11.29 -11.04 2.15
CA PHE A 76 -10.43 -10.66 1.02
C PHE A 76 -9.26 -11.63 0.78
N MET A 77 -9.19 -12.73 1.52
CA MET A 77 -8.09 -13.70 1.42
C MET A 77 -7.90 -14.27 0.00
N PRO A 78 -8.96 -14.63 -0.75
CA PRO A 78 -8.78 -15.06 -2.13
C PRO A 78 -8.06 -14.01 -2.98
N GLN A 79 -8.46 -12.74 -2.88
CA GLN A 79 -7.88 -11.63 -3.64
C GLN A 79 -6.43 -11.36 -3.22
N LEU A 80 -6.12 -11.44 -1.92
CA LEU A 80 -4.77 -11.32 -1.40
C LEU A 80 -3.86 -12.41 -1.95
N VAL A 81 -4.30 -13.67 -1.88
CA VAL A 81 -3.55 -14.81 -2.41
C VAL A 81 -3.35 -14.67 -3.92
N GLN A 82 -4.36 -14.23 -4.67
CA GLN A 82 -4.21 -13.99 -6.11
C GLN A 82 -3.21 -12.87 -6.40
N ALA A 83 -3.31 -11.72 -5.73
CA ALA A 83 -2.41 -10.59 -5.94
C ALA A 83 -0.94 -10.95 -5.59
N LEU A 84 -0.74 -11.75 -4.53
CA LEU A 84 0.57 -12.31 -4.20
C LEU A 84 1.05 -13.33 -5.23
N ARG A 85 0.17 -14.18 -5.77
CA ARG A 85 0.51 -15.24 -6.72
C ARG A 85 1.04 -14.74 -8.06
N TYR A 86 0.68 -13.53 -8.49
CA TYR A 86 1.31 -12.88 -9.66
C TYR A 86 2.73 -12.37 -9.35
N ASP A 87 3.53 -13.13 -8.58
CA ASP A 87 4.96 -12.84 -8.30
C ASP A 87 5.90 -13.47 -9.33
N GLU A 88 5.33 -14.09 -10.38
CA GLU A 88 6.11 -14.65 -11.47
C GLU A 88 6.39 -13.57 -12.52
N GLY A 89 7.49 -12.85 -12.31
CA GLY A 89 8.11 -11.93 -13.25
C GLY A 89 9.59 -11.76 -12.94
#